data_AF-A0A1Q8FVU3-F1
#
_entry.id   AF-A0A1Q8FVU3-F1
#
_cell.length_a   1.000
_cell.length_b   1.000
_cell.length_c   1.000
_cell.angle_alpha   90.00
_cell.angle_beta   90.00
_cell.angle_gamma   90.00
#
_symmetry.space_group_name_H-M   'P 1'
#
loop_
_entity.id
_entity.type
_entity.pdbx_description
1 polymer ?
#
loop_
_entity_poly.entity_id
_entity_poly.type
_entity_poly.pdbx_seq_one_letter_code
_entity_poly.pdbx_strand_id
1 'polypeptide(L)'
;MKEYLEPVFQLLTGLGWLVFLLVMMRARTRLRSAGGVLLKLAMMVMPLGFLIIARGGAENTLNKASTLWLAGGGTMAVSLLLLATGVWLLAGREAAAKD
;
A
#
# COMPACT_ATOMS: atom_id res chain seq x y z
N MET A 1 -6.58 4.60 26.99
CA MET A 1 -5.89 5.19 25.81
C MET A 1 -5.68 4.21 24.66
N LYS A 2 -5.30 2.93 24.90
CA LYS A 2 -5.20 1.90 23.84
C LYS A 2 -6.49 1.65 23.05
N GLU A 3 -7.65 1.72 23.70
CA GLU A 3 -8.97 1.50 23.06
C GLU A 3 -9.32 2.50 21.96
N TYR A 4 -8.75 3.72 22.01
CA TYR A 4 -8.98 4.73 20.97
C TYR A 4 -7.97 4.61 19.82
N LEU A 5 -6.86 3.91 20.02
CA LEU A 5 -5.76 3.86 19.06
C LEU A 5 -6.15 3.08 17.80
N GLU A 6 -6.80 1.93 17.96
CA GLU A 6 -7.25 1.07 16.86
C GLU A 6 -8.32 1.74 15.97
N PRO A 7 -9.43 2.29 16.51
CA PRO A 7 -10.43 2.96 15.69
C PRO A 7 -9.89 4.23 15.03
N VAL A 8 -9.01 4.99 15.70
CA VAL A 8 -8.36 6.17 15.11
C VAL A 8 -7.41 5.76 13.98
N PHE A 9 -6.63 4.68 14.15
CA PHE A 9 -5.77 4.17 13.09
C PHE A 9 -6.57 3.70 11.87
N GLN A 10 -7.68 2.98 12.09
CA GLN A 10 -8.57 2.56 11.01
C GLN A 10 -9.20 3.75 10.28
N LEU A 11 -9.65 4.77 11.01
CA LEU A 11 -10.18 6.01 10.43
C LEU A 11 -9.13 6.75 9.61
N LEU A 12 -7.92 6.95 10.15
CA LEU A 12 -6.83 7.64 9.46
C LEU A 12 -6.38 6.86 8.21
N THR A 13 -6.32 5.54 8.29
CA THR A 13 -5.97 4.68 7.15
C THR A 13 -7.07 4.72 6.08
N GLY A 14 -8.35 4.68 6.47
CA GLY A 14 -9.49 4.80 5.56
C GLY A 14 -9.58 6.17 4.89
N LEU A 15 -9.36 7.26 5.64
CA LEU A 15 -9.30 8.63 5.10
C LEU A 15 -8.10 8.81 4.17
N GLY A 16 -6.92 8.34 4.56
CA GLY A 16 -5.73 8.32 3.72
C GLY A 16 -5.99 7.56 2.41
N TRP A 17 -6.74 6.46 2.48
CA TRP A 17 -7.15 5.71 1.30
C TRP A 17 -8.10 6.45 0.37
N LEU A 18 -9.10 7.12 0.92
CA LEU A 18 -10.02 7.95 0.14
C LEU A 18 -9.29 9.07 -0.60
N VAL A 19 -8.40 9.78 0.09
CA VAL A 19 -7.57 10.83 -0.52
C VAL A 19 -6.69 10.24 -1.61
N PHE A 20 -6.06 9.10 -1.34
CA PHE A 20 -5.25 8.39 -2.32
C PHE A 20 -6.05 8.03 -3.58
N LEU A 21 -7.23 7.42 -3.43
CA LEU A 21 -8.11 7.06 -4.56
C LEU A 21 -8.51 8.29 -5.37
N LEU A 22 -8.85 9.41 -4.73
CA LEU A 22 -9.19 10.67 -5.40
C LEU A 22 -8.02 11.22 -6.23
N VAL A 23 -6.81 11.23 -5.66
CA VAL A 23 -5.59 11.61 -6.40
C VAL A 23 -5.36 10.67 -7.57
N MET A 24 -5.58 9.37 -7.37
CA MET A 24 -5.40 8.33 -8.40
C MET A 24 -6.36 8.49 -9.58
N MET A 25 -7.62 8.86 -9.31
CA MET A 25 -8.60 9.16 -10.37
C MET A 25 -8.12 10.33 -11.23
N ARG A 26 -7.49 11.34 -10.63
CA ARG A 26 -6.96 12.51 -11.34
C ARG A 26 -5.66 12.21 -12.10
N ALA A 27 -4.82 11.32 -11.57
CA ALA A 27 -3.58 10.88 -12.21
C ALA A 27 -3.78 9.74 -13.25
N ARG A 28 -5.02 9.24 -13.42
CA ARG A 28 -5.35 8.05 -14.21
C ARG A 28 -4.80 8.08 -15.64
N THR A 29 -4.82 9.25 -16.28
CA THR A 29 -4.40 9.46 -17.68
C THR A 29 -2.88 9.43 -17.88
N ARG A 30 -2.10 9.87 -16.89
CA ARG A 30 -0.62 9.84 -16.95
C ARG A 30 -0.02 8.48 -16.62
N LEU A 31 -0.77 7.60 -15.95
CA LEU A 31 -0.33 6.29 -15.46
C LEU A 31 -0.91 5.11 -16.27
N ARG A 32 -1.12 5.25 -17.59
CA ARG A 32 -1.56 4.12 -18.45
C ARG A 32 -0.43 3.19 -18.88
N SER A 33 0.83 3.54 -18.61
CA SER A 33 1.98 2.67 -18.85
C SER A 33 1.99 1.46 -17.90
N ALA A 34 2.66 0.37 -18.30
CA ALA A 34 2.83 -0.81 -17.43
C ALA A 34 3.40 -0.45 -16.05
N GLY A 35 4.38 0.46 -16.00
CA GLY A 35 4.92 1.01 -14.74
C GLY A 35 3.88 1.77 -13.91
N GLY A 36 3.00 2.54 -14.55
CA GLY A 36 1.90 3.22 -13.88
C GLY A 36 0.80 2.28 -13.35
N VAL A 37 0.58 1.14 -14.00
CA VAL A 37 -0.33 0.08 -13.50
C VAL A 37 0.28 -0.65 -12.31
N LEU A 38 1.58 -0.98 -12.37
CA LEU A 38 2.32 -1.56 -11.25
C LEU A 38 2.33 -0.63 -10.03
N LEU A 39 2.54 0.67 -10.24
CA LEU A 39 2.44 1.67 -9.18
C LEU A 39 1.04 1.70 -8.55
N LYS A 40 -0.02 1.61 -9.36
CA LYS A 40 -1.41 1.53 -8.88
C LYS A 40 -1.65 0.30 -8.03
N LEU A 41 -1.19 -0.87 -8.47
CA LEU A 41 -1.34 -2.11 -7.75
C LEU A 41 -0.55 -2.09 -6.44
N ALA A 42 0.69 -1.63 -6.46
CA ALA A 42 1.52 -1.46 -5.28
C ALA A 42 0.82 -0.60 -4.22
N MET A 43 0.40 0.59 -4.63
CA MET A 43 -0.29 1.51 -3.73
C MET A 43 -1.64 0.94 -3.28
N MET A 44 -2.31 0.10 -4.08
CA MET A 44 -3.53 -0.61 -3.70
C MET A 44 -3.32 -1.68 -2.60
N VAL A 45 -2.15 -2.32 -2.57
CA VAL A 45 -1.83 -3.42 -1.65
C VAL A 45 -1.29 -2.90 -0.31
N MET A 46 -0.69 -1.72 -0.28
CA MET A 46 -0.05 -1.17 0.92
C MET A 46 -0.97 -1.00 2.16
N PRO A 47 -2.18 -0.43 2.05
CA PRO A 47 -3.05 -0.30 3.23
C PRO A 47 -3.74 -1.59 3.62
N LEU A 48 -3.85 -2.59 2.74
CA LEU A 48 -4.22 -3.94 3.16
C LEU A 48 -3.17 -4.49 4.13
N GLY A 49 -1.88 -4.29 3.84
CA GLY A 49 -0.80 -4.62 4.76
C GLY A 49 -0.94 -3.91 6.11
N PHE A 50 -1.21 -2.59 6.09
CA PHE A 50 -1.41 -1.81 7.33
C PHE A 50 -2.62 -2.28 8.14
N LEU A 51 -3.74 -2.61 7.47
CA LEU A 51 -4.94 -3.15 8.11
C LEU A 51 -4.67 -4.49 8.80
N ILE A 52 -3.95 -5.39 8.13
CA ILE A 52 -3.62 -6.72 8.66
C ILE A 52 -2.69 -6.58 9.88
N ILE A 53 -1.68 -5.70 9.82
CA ILE A 53 -0.77 -5.43 10.95
C ILE A 53 -1.54 -4.82 12.13
N ALA A 54 -2.42 -3.85 11.87
CA ALA A 54 -3.24 -3.23 12.91
C ALA A 54 -4.12 -4.25 13.64
N ARG A 55 -4.73 -5.19 12.90
CA ARG A 55 -5.47 -6.31 13.48
C ARG A 55 -4.56 -7.23 14.31
N GLY A 56 -3.35 -7.49 13.84
CA GLY A 56 -2.35 -8.24 14.60
C GLY A 56 -1.92 -7.57 15.91
N GLY A 57 -1.98 -6.23 15.99
CA GLY A 57 -1.69 -5.48 17.20
C GLY A 57 -2.83 -5.49 18.24
N ALA A 58 -4.05 -5.83 17.83
CA ALA A 58 -5.23 -5.94 18.69
C ALA A 58 -5.39 -7.34 19.33
N GLU A 59 -4.62 -8.33 18.88
CA GLU A 59 -4.66 -9.70 19.41
C GLU A 59 -3.95 -9.83 20.76
N ASN A 60 -4.60 -10.50 21.71
CA ASN A 60 -4.06 -10.69 23.07
C ASN A 60 -3.12 -11.91 23.19
N THR A 61 -2.87 -12.63 22.10
CA THR A 61 -2.03 -13.84 22.10
C THR A 61 -0.98 -13.76 21.00
N LEU A 62 0.26 -14.13 21.35
CA LEU A 62 1.40 -14.11 20.42
C LEU A 62 1.17 -15.01 19.20
N ASN A 63 0.47 -16.14 19.37
CA ASN A 63 0.24 -17.09 18.29
C ASN A 63 -0.70 -16.56 17.20
N LYS A 64 -1.72 -15.78 17.58
CA LYS A 64 -2.62 -15.13 16.62
C LYS A 64 -2.00 -13.86 16.03
N ALA A 65 -1.30 -13.09 16.85
CA ALA A 65 -0.58 -11.90 16.41
C ALA A 65 0.50 -12.26 15.36
N SER A 66 1.32 -13.29 15.60
CA SER A 66 2.42 -13.67 14.70
C SER A 66 1.96 -13.98 13.27
N THR A 67 0.83 -14.69 13.13
CA THR A 67 0.25 -15.02 11.82
C THR A 67 -0.21 -13.77 11.07
N LEU A 68 -0.86 -12.83 11.77
CA LEU A 68 -1.28 -11.56 11.20
C LEU A 68 -0.09 -10.66 10.85
N TRP A 69 0.97 -10.66 11.67
CA TRP A 69 2.17 -9.87 11.40
C TRP A 69 2.93 -10.41 10.18
N LEU A 70 3.01 -11.74 10.01
CA LEU A 70 3.57 -12.37 8.82
C LEU A 70 2.75 -12.07 7.57
N ALA A 71 1.42 -12.18 7.65
CA ALA A 71 0.54 -11.84 6.53
C ALA A 71 0.63 -10.35 6.16
N GLY A 72 0.66 -9.46 7.15
CA GLY A 72 0.82 -8.03 6.96
C GLY A 72 2.18 -7.66 6.36
N GLY A 73 3.26 -8.25 6.90
CA GLY A 73 4.61 -8.09 6.39
C GLY A 73 4.78 -8.62 4.96
N GLY A 74 4.21 -9.79 4.65
CA GLY A 74 4.22 -10.34 3.29
C GLY A 74 3.46 -9.46 2.31
N THR A 75 2.31 -8.93 2.72
CA THR A 75 1.53 -7.97 1.91
C THR A 75 2.32 -6.69 1.64
N MET A 76 3.05 -6.18 2.64
CA MET A 76 3.96 -5.03 2.48
C MET A 76 5.13 -5.34 1.55
N ALA A 77 5.75 -6.51 1.66
CA ALA A 77 6.84 -6.92 0.78
C ALA A 77 6.40 -6.95 -0.70
N VAL A 78 5.24 -7.55 -0.98
CA VAL A 78 4.65 -7.57 -2.33
C VAL A 78 4.37 -6.15 -2.82
N SER A 79 3.78 -5.29 -1.97
CA SER A 79 3.54 -3.88 -2.29
C SER A 79 4.83 -3.15 -2.68
N LEU A 80 5.91 -3.32 -1.91
CA LEU A 80 7.19 -2.66 -2.18
C LEU A 80 7.85 -3.17 -3.45
N LEU A 81 7.76 -4.48 -3.75
CA LEU A 81 8.27 -5.04 -5.00
C LEU A 81 7.53 -4.48 -6.23
N LEU A 82 6.20 -4.39 -6.15
CA LEU A 82 5.40 -3.78 -7.21
C LEU A 82 5.73 -2.29 -7.36
N LEU A 83 5.99 -1.58 -6.26
CA LEU A 83 6.36 -0.17 -6.28
C LEU A 83 7.73 0.03 -6.94
N ALA A 84 8.74 -0.72 -6.49
CA ALA A 84 10.10 -0.68 -7.04
C ALA A 84 10.10 -0.99 -8.55
N THR A 85 9.37 -2.03 -8.96
CA THR A 85 9.23 -2.41 -10.37
C THR A 85 8.49 -1.32 -11.17
N GLY A 86 7.42 -0.76 -10.62
CA GLY A 86 6.67 0.33 -11.25
C GLY A 86 7.49 1.59 -11.47
N VAL A 87 8.28 1.99 -10.47
CA VAL A 87 9.22 3.12 -10.55
C VAL A 87 10.31 2.85 -11.57
N TRP A 88 10.92 1.67 -11.55
CA TRP A 88 11.98 1.30 -12.49
C TRP A 88 11.52 1.36 -13.96
N LEU A 89 10.33 0.82 -14.25
CA LEU A 89 9.76 0.87 -15.61
C LEU A 89 9.37 2.29 -16.05
N LEU A 90 8.97 3.16 -15.12
CA LEU A 90 8.68 4.57 -15.42
C LEU A 90 9.97 5.34 -15.70
N ALA A 91 11.00 5.17 -14.86
CA ALA A 91 12.30 5.80 -15.05
C ALA A 91 12.98 5.38 -16.36
N GLY A 92 12.92 4.09 -16.72
CA GLY A 92 13.45 3.59 -18.00
C GLY A 92 12.72 4.16 -19.22
N ARG A 93 11.42 4.45 -19.12
CA ARG A 93 10.64 5.08 -20.19
C ARG A 93 10.92 6.57 -20.34
N GLU A 94 11.19 7.28 -19.25
CA GLU A 94 11.58 8.69 -19.31
C GLU A 94 13.00 8.86 -19.87
N ALA A 95 13.89 7.91 -19.61
CA ALA A 95 15.22 7.87 -20.23
C ALA A 95 15.12 7.66 -21.76
N ALA A 96 14.37 6.66 -22.20
CA ALA A 96 14.21 6.35 -23.63
C ALA A 96 13.42 7.40 -24.44
N ALA A 97 12.75 8.36 -23.78
CA ALA A 97 12.02 9.45 -24.44
C ALA A 97 12.87 10.72 -24.63
N LYS A 98 14.09 10.75 -24.08
CA LYS A 98 15.03 11.87 -24.18
C LYS A 98 16.16 11.64 -25.21
N ASP A 99 16.29 10.42 -25.72
CA ASP A 99 17.17 10.03 -26.83
C ASP A 99 16.42 10.10 -28.17
#